data_AF-A0A922AB08-F1
#
_entry.id   AF-A0A922AB08-F1
#
_cell.length_a   1.000
_cell.length_b   1.000
_cell.length_c   1.000
_cell.angle_alpha   90.00
_cell.angle_beta   90.00
_cell.angle_gamma   90.00
#
_symmetry.space_group_name_H-M   'P 1'
#
loop_
_entity.id
_entity.type
_entity.pdbx_description
1 polymer ?
#
loop_
_entity_poly.entity_id
_entity_poly.type
_entity_poly.pdbx_seq_one_letter_code
_entity_poly.pdbx_strand_id
1 'polypeptide(L)'
;MDRSLMTDIAARTMEELLRLVQTNEPLWMKWTTSGRDVLNLKSYKGIFPRANANSRNPHSRIEATRDSGVVIMNGLALVDMFMDLVSS
;
A
#
# COMPACT_ATOMS: atom_id res chain seq x y z
N MET A 1 13.51 9.61 16.50
CA MET A 1 13.11 10.37 15.31
C MET A 1 12.33 11.57 15.79
N ASP A 2 12.56 12.74 15.20
CA ASP A 2 11.81 13.94 15.56
C ASP A 2 10.35 13.83 15.09
N ARG A 3 9.43 14.40 15.86
CA ARG A 3 7.99 14.34 15.58
C ARG A 3 7.66 14.86 14.18
N SER A 4 8.32 15.94 13.75
CA SER A 4 8.16 16.54 12.42
C SER A 4 8.62 15.60 11.30
N LEU A 5 9.73 14.88 11.50
CA LEU A 5 10.24 13.89 10.55
C LEU A 5 9.28 12.69 10.46
N MET A 6 8.74 12.22 11.58
CA MET A 6 7.77 11.12 11.58
C MET A 6 6.49 11.51 10.84
N THR A 7 6.00 12.74 11.01
CA THR A 7 4.82 13.24 10.29
C THR A 7 5.07 13.41 8.80
N ASP A 8 6.26 13.87 8.38
CA ASP A 8 6.61 13.96 6.96
C ASP A 8 6.65 12.59 6.30
N ILE A 9 7.30 11.61 6.95
CA ILE A 9 7.35 10.23 6.47
C ILE A 9 5.93 9.66 6.37
N ALA A 10 5.09 9.86 7.38
CA ALA A 10 3.70 9.38 7.36
C ALA A 10 2.89 10.02 6.22
N ALA A 11 3.02 11.33 6.02
CA ALA A 11 2.33 12.06 4.94
C ALA A 11 2.74 11.54 3.56
N ARG A 12 4.05 11.37 3.31
CA ARG A 12 4.57 10.84 2.04
C ARG A 12 4.17 9.38 1.81
N THR A 13 4.14 8.59 2.87
CA THR A 13 3.67 7.19 2.81
C THR A 13 2.17 7.12 2.49
N MET A 14 1.37 8.02 3.06
CA MET A 14 -0.06 8.09 2.78
C MET A 14 -0.34 8.52 1.34
N GLU A 15 0.41 9.50 0.82
CA GLU A 15 0.34 9.90 -0.59
C GLU A 15 0.68 8.72 -1.51
N GLU A 16 1.75 7.98 -1.19
CA GLU A 16 2.13 6.76 -1.91
C GLU A 16 1.00 5.71 -1.87
N LEU A 17 0.42 5.45 -0.70
CA LEU A 17 -0.69 4.52 -0.53
C LEU A 17 -1.91 4.92 -1.36
N LEU A 18 -2.29 6.19 -1.35
CA LEU A 18 -3.42 6.71 -2.15
C LEU A 18 -3.17 6.49 -3.65
N ARG A 19 -1.98 6.83 -4.14
CA ARG A 19 -1.62 6.63 -5.55
C ARG A 19 -1.59 5.14 -5.92
N LEU A 20 -1.11 4.30 -5.00
CA LEU A 20 -1.08 2.84 -5.15
C LEU A 20 -2.50 2.26 -5.24
N VAL A 21 -3.44 2.73 -4.43
CA VAL A 21 -4.85 2.28 -4.45
C VAL A 21 -5.58 2.74 -5.71
N GLN A 22 -5.37 3.99 -6.13
CA GLN A 22 -6.09 4.60 -7.25
C GLN A 22 -5.60 4.17 -8.63
N THR A 23 -4.33 3.81 -8.76
CA THR A 23 -3.75 3.41 -10.05
C THR A 23 -3.97 1.91 -10.25
N ASN A 24 -4.72 1.51 -11.28
CA ASN A 24 -4.90 0.10 -11.66
C ASN A 24 -3.68 -0.40 -12.46
N GLU A 25 -3.82 -0.61 -13.77
CA GLU A 25 -2.68 -0.86 -14.65
C GLU A 25 -1.82 0.42 -14.78
N PRO A 26 -0.47 0.32 -14.80
CA PRO A 26 0.33 -0.90 -14.84
C PRO A 26 0.80 -1.40 -13.45
N LEU A 27 0.26 -0.87 -12.35
CA LEU A 27 0.65 -1.26 -10.99
C LEU A 27 0.05 -2.61 -10.59
N TRP A 28 -1.24 -2.81 -10.77
CA TRP A 28 -1.93 -4.04 -10.41
C TRP A 28 -2.21 -4.86 -11.66
N MET A 29 -1.81 -6.12 -11.60
CA MET A 29 -2.03 -7.09 -12.66
C MET A 29 -2.81 -8.26 -12.10
N LYS A 30 -3.75 -8.79 -12.88
CA LYS A 30 -4.46 -10.02 -12.51
C LYS A 30 -3.52 -11.22 -12.62
N TRP A 31 -3.38 -11.95 -11.52
CA TRP A 31 -2.62 -13.18 -11.50
C TRP A 31 -3.34 -14.27 -12.28
N THR A 32 -2.68 -14.81 -13.29
CA THR A 32 -3.27 -15.68 -14.31
C THR A 32 -3.97 -16.92 -13.75
N THR A 33 -3.52 -17.45 -12.61
CA THR A 33 -4.07 -18.67 -12.03
C THR A 33 -5.17 -18.44 -10.99
N SER A 34 -5.25 -17.25 -10.38
CA SER A 34 -6.15 -17.01 -9.24
C SER A 34 -7.09 -15.82 -9.44
N GLY A 35 -6.91 -15.03 -10.49
CA GLY A 35 -7.66 -13.80 -10.74
C GLY A 35 -7.37 -12.67 -9.75
N ARG A 36 -6.57 -12.91 -8.69
CA ARG A 36 -6.21 -11.91 -7.69
C ARG A 36 -5.31 -10.84 -8.29
N ASP A 37 -5.49 -9.61 -7.84
CA ASP A 37 -4.61 -8.51 -8.20
C ASP A 37 -3.30 -8.60 -7.42
N VAL A 38 -2.19 -8.65 -8.16
CA VAL A 38 -0.82 -8.68 -7.64
C VAL A 38 -0.06 -7.45 -8.12
N LEU A 39 0.76 -6.89 -7.23
CA LEU A 39 1.57 -5.71 -7.54
C LEU A 39 2.71 -6.04 -8.52
N ASN A 40 2.79 -5.30 -9.62
CA ASN A 40 3.95 -5.29 -10.52
C ASN A 40 5.09 -4.48 -9.87
N LEU A 41 6.08 -5.19 -9.33
CA LEU A 41 7.23 -4.55 -8.67
C LEU A 41 8.09 -3.69 -9.61
N LYS A 42 8.11 -3.97 -10.91
CA LYS A 42 8.85 -3.16 -11.89
C LYS A 42 8.17 -1.81 -12.08
N SER A 43 6.86 -1.81 -12.33
CA SER A 43 6.04 -0.60 -12.44
C SER A 43 6.08 0.23 -11.16
N TYR A 44 5.92 -0.44 -10.01
CA TYR A 44 5.96 0.20 -8.69
C TYR A 44 7.28 0.91 -8.44
N LYS A 45 8.43 0.25 -8.69
CA LYS A 45 9.75 0.88 -8.53
C LYS A 45 9.98 2.07 -9.47
N GLY A 46 9.37 2.07 -10.65
CA GLY A 46 9.45 3.19 -11.59
C GLY A 46 8.62 4.40 -11.14
N ILE A 47 7.45 4.15 -10.52
CA ILE A 47 6.52 5.20 -10.06
C ILE A 47 6.92 5.75 -8.69
N PHE A 48 7.48 4.90 -7.82
CA PHE A 48 7.87 5.22 -6.44
C PHE A 48 9.37 4.95 -6.22
N PRO A 49 10.25 5.83 -6.74
CA PRO A 49 11.68 5.68 -6.54
C PRO A 49 12.04 5.91 -5.07
N ARG A 50 12.51 4.85 -4.40
CA ARG A 50 12.92 4.91 -2.99
C ARG A 50 14.37 5.37 -2.89
N ALA A 51 14.62 6.42 -2.09
CA ALA A 51 15.98 6.95 -1.88
C ALA A 51 16.97 5.93 -1.27
N ASN A 52 16.47 4.87 -0.63
CA ASN A 52 17.25 3.82 0.04
C ASN A 52 16.99 2.42 -0.54
N ALA A 53 16.62 2.31 -1.83
CA ALA A 53 16.32 1.02 -2.47
C ALA A 53 17.46 -0.03 -2.34
N ASN A 54 18.69 0.42 -2.13
CA ASN A 54 19.89 -0.42 -2.01
C ASN A 54 20.15 -0.98 -0.58
N SER A 55 19.41 -0.54 0.44
CA SER A 55 19.64 -1.00 1.83
C SER A 55 18.86 -2.26 2.21
N ARG A 56 18.45 -3.06 1.22
CA ARG A 56 17.51 -4.16 1.42
C ARG A 56 18.25 -5.49 1.62
N ASN A 57 17.84 -6.24 2.65
CA ASN A 57 18.35 -7.59 2.91
C ASN A 57 18.08 -8.51 1.70
N PRO A 58 19.11 -9.23 1.17
CA PRO A 58 18.97 -10.15 0.04
C PRO A 58 17.90 -11.25 0.22
N HIS A 59 17.60 -11.63 1.47
CA HIS A 59 16.63 -12.68 1.78
C HIS A 59 15.20 -12.16 1.96
N SER A 60 14.98 -10.84 1.90
CA SER A 60 13.62 -10.31 2.00
C SER A 60 12.87 -10.50 0.67
N ARG A 61 11.60 -10.90 0.73
CA ARG A 61 10.68 -10.93 -0.42
C ARG A 61 9.63 -9.82 -0.25
N ILE A 62 9.30 -9.12 -1.34
CA ILE A 62 8.15 -8.20 -1.34
C ILE A 62 7.03 -8.93 -2.04
N GLU A 63 5.88 -8.99 -1.37
CA GLU A 63 4.63 -9.50 -1.90
C GLU A 63 3.53 -8.51 -1.52
N ALA A 64 2.67 -8.19 -2.48
CA ALA A 64 1.53 -7.31 -2.28
C ALA A 64 0.38 -7.76 -3.17
N THR A 65 -0.77 -7.96 -2.54
CA THR A 65 -2.05 -8.29 -3.18
C THR A 65 -3.09 -7.28 -2.72
N ARG A 66 -4.13 -7.06 -3.53
CA ARG A 66 -5.29 -6.27 -3.12
C ARG A 66 -6.58 -7.00 -3.39
N ASP A 67 -7.62 -6.60 -2.67
CA ASP A 67 -8.98 -7.06 -2.84
C ASP A 67 -9.95 -5.91 -2.57
N SER A 68 -11.16 -6.00 -3.12
CA SER A 68 -12.21 -4.98 -2.95
C SER A 68 -13.58 -5.63 -2.89
N GLY A 69 -14.41 -5.22 -1.94
CA GLY A 69 -15.76 -5.72 -1.74
C GLY A 69 -16.73 -4.63 -1.33
N VAL A 70 -18.03 -4.88 -1.56
CA VAL A 70 -19.11 -3.99 -1.11
C VAL A 70 -19.46 -4.33 0.35
N VAL A 71 -19.60 -3.30 1.19
CA VAL A 71 -19.96 -3.46 2.60
C VAL A 71 -21.30 -2.75 2.87
N ILE A 72 -22.18 -3.40 3.64
CA ILE A 72 -23.49 -2.87 4.01
C ILE A 72 -23.35 -2.07 5.31
N MET A 73 -22.58 -0.99 5.27
CA MET A 73 -22.45 -0.05 6.38
C MET A 73 -22.00 1.33 5.92
N ASN A 74 -22.15 2.33 6.80
CA ASN A 74 -21.68 3.67 6.49
C ASN A 74 -20.15 3.78 6.59
N GLY A 75 -19.57 4.73 5.86
CA GLY A 75 -18.12 4.89 5.79
C GLY A 75 -17.45 5.27 7.11
N LEU A 76 -18.15 6.02 7.98
CA LEU A 76 -17.58 6.43 9.27
C LEU A 76 -17.39 5.22 10.20
N ALA A 77 -18.42 4.38 10.34
CA ALA A 77 -18.35 3.15 11.12
C ALA A 77 -17.26 2.20 10.61
N LEU A 78 -17.07 2.14 9.28
CA LEU A 78 -15.99 1.35 8.69
C LEU A 78 -14.61 1.88 9.08
N VAL A 79 -14.41 3.20 9.03
CA VAL A 79 -13.15 3.85 9.44
C VAL A 79 -12.88 3.63 10.92
N ASP A 80 -13.88 3.82 11.78
CA ASP A 80 -13.74 3.65 13.23
C ASP A 80 -13.27 2.23 13.57
N MET A 81 -13.88 1.20 12.96
CA MET A 81 -13.44 -0.18 13.17
C MET A 81 -11.98 -0.44 12.75
N PHE A 82 -11.50 0.17 11.67
CA PHE A 82 -10.09 0.04 11.29
C PHE A 82 -9.14 0.74 12.27
N MET A 83 -9.56 1.88 12.82
CA MET A 83 -8.74 2.67 13.75
C MET A 83 -8.74 2.09 15.17
N ASP A 84 -9.84 1.46 15.60
CA ASP A 84 -9.95 0.79 16.90
C ASP A 84 -9.03 -0.43 17.00
N LEU A 85 -8.85 -1.18 15.90
CA LEU A 85 -7.92 -2.31 15.82
C LEU A 85 -6.44 -1.92 16.06
N VAL A 86 -6.10 -0.63 15.93
CA VAL A 86 -4.73 -0.11 16.14
C VAL A 86 -4.49 0.26 17.61
N SER A 87 -5.54 0.36 18.42
CA SER A 87 -5.46 0.79 19.83
C SER A 87 -5.41 -0.37 20.84
N SER A 88 -5.37 -1.63 20.38
CA SER A 88 -5.32 -2.83 21.23
C SER A 88 -3.98 -3.54 21.24
#